data_AF-A0A243GHB6-F1
#
_entry.id   AF-A0A243GHB6-F1
#
_cell.length_a   1.000
_cell.length_b   1.000
_cell.length_c   1.000
_cell.angle_alpha   90.00
_cell.angle_beta   90.00
_cell.angle_gamma   90.00
#
_symmetry.space_group_name_H-M   'P 1'
#
loop_
_entity.id
_entity.type
_entity.pdbx_description
1 polymer ?
#
loop_
_entity_poly.entity_id
_entity_poly.type
_entity_poly.pdbx_seq_one_letter_code
_entity_poly.pdbx_strand_id
1 'polypeptide(L)'
;MDQTDLKILSHLQENARLSMVEIGKLVGLSSPSVTERVRRLEEQGVIISYRTIVNPKELKKHITAFVLMEPRDCNKYKKFAMEHSDVVECHRIAGMYSYLTKVVTESVHTLEDYINLCLEYGKPTTLIVLSSPVEHKSLFTESEKS
;
A
#
# COMPACT_ATOMS: atom_id res chain seq x y z
N MET A 1 -10.22 -5.63 20.26
CA MET A 1 -10.90 -4.71 19.34
C MET A 1 -12.38 -4.95 19.44
N ASP A 2 -13.18 -3.92 19.71
CA ASP A 2 -14.63 -3.99 19.79
C ASP A 2 -15.31 -3.35 18.56
N GLN A 3 -16.65 -3.35 18.53
CA GLN A 3 -17.41 -2.75 17.42
C GLN A 3 -17.16 -1.25 17.24
N THR A 4 -16.90 -0.54 18.34
CA THR A 4 -16.60 0.89 18.28
C THR A 4 -15.23 1.15 17.66
N ASP A 5 -14.24 0.31 17.97
CA ASP A 5 -12.94 0.36 17.31
C ASP A 5 -13.05 0.14 15.80
N LEU A 6 -13.88 -0.81 15.35
CA LEU A 6 -14.14 -1.05 13.92
C LEU A 6 -14.76 0.18 13.25
N LYS A 7 -15.74 0.85 13.89
CA LYS A 7 -16.33 2.09 13.38
C LYS A 7 -15.30 3.22 13.30
N ILE A 8 -14.46 3.39 14.32
CA ILE A 8 -13.35 4.37 14.30
C ILE A 8 -12.40 4.09 13.12
N LEU A 9 -11.97 2.84 12.93
CA LEU A 9 -11.08 2.47 11.84
C LEU A 9 -11.71 2.69 10.47
N SER A 10 -13.02 2.43 10.32
CA SER A 10 -13.74 2.67 9.07
C SER A 10 -13.68 4.15 8.65
N HIS A 11 -13.91 5.07 9.60
CA HIS A 11 -13.83 6.50 9.35
C HIS A 11 -12.39 6.97 9.09
N LEU A 12 -11.41 6.44 9.81
CA LEU A 12 -9.99 6.77 9.59
C LEU A 12 -9.45 6.23 8.26
N GLN A 13 -9.91 5.06 7.80
CA GLN A 13 -9.50 4.51 6.52
C GLN A 13 -10.08 5.30 5.34
N GLU A 14 -11.28 5.86 5.49
CA GLU A 14 -11.90 6.76 4.50
C GLU A 14 -11.27 8.15 4.53
N ASN A 15 -11.05 8.72 5.72
CA ASN A 15 -10.45 10.04 5.89
C ASN A 15 -9.65 10.13 7.20
N ALA A 16 -8.35 9.83 7.10
CA ALA A 16 -7.41 9.90 8.21
C ALA A 16 -7.21 11.33 8.78
N ARG A 17 -7.71 12.39 8.11
CA ARG A 17 -7.60 13.77 8.59
C ARG A 17 -8.75 14.19 9.52
N LEU A 18 -9.73 13.33 9.76
CA LEU A 18 -10.79 13.62 10.72
C LEU A 18 -10.20 13.85 12.11
N SER A 19 -10.63 14.92 12.76
CA SER A 19 -10.28 15.16 14.16
C SER A 19 -10.95 14.14 15.08
N MET A 20 -10.35 13.92 16.24
CA MET A 20 -10.93 13.02 17.26
C MET A 20 -12.31 13.49 17.74
N VAL A 21 -12.59 14.80 17.65
CA VAL A 21 -13.90 15.39 17.94
C VAL A 21 -14.93 14.98 16.88
N GLU A 22 -14.57 15.02 15.60
CA GLU A 22 -15.46 14.60 14.51
C GLU A 22 -15.75 13.11 14.58
N ILE A 23 -14.72 12.29 14.80
CA ILE A 23 -14.88 10.83 14.97
C ILE A 23 -15.75 10.55 16.20
N GLY A 24 -15.53 11.24 17.32
CA GLY A 24 -16.34 11.10 18.53
C GLY A 24 -17.83 11.34 18.28
N LYS A 25 -18.17 12.36 17.48
CA LYS A 25 -19.57 12.61 17.07
C LYS A 25 -20.15 11.46 16.24
N LEU A 26 -19.36 10.87 15.34
CA LEU A 26 -19.79 9.77 14.47
C LEU A 26 -20.01 8.46 15.24
N VAL A 27 -19.20 8.21 16.28
CA VAL A 27 -19.23 6.93 17.03
C VAL A 27 -19.87 7.04 18.43
N GLY A 28 -20.43 8.19 18.78
CA GLY A 28 -21.11 8.42 20.07
C GLY A 28 -20.17 8.44 21.28
N LEU A 29 -18.93 8.90 21.12
CA LEU A 29 -17.92 8.97 22.17
C LEU A 29 -17.38 10.40 22.37
N SER A 30 -16.84 10.65 23.57
CA SER A 30 -16.08 11.87 23.84
C SER A 30 -14.74 11.86 23.09
N SER A 31 -14.21 13.04 22.72
CA SER A 31 -12.92 13.14 22.03
C SER A 31 -11.77 12.45 22.80
N PRO A 32 -11.61 12.60 24.14
CA PRO A 32 -10.57 11.87 24.86
C PRO A 32 -10.71 10.34 24.79
N SER A 33 -11.95 9.84 24.80
CA SER A 33 -12.22 8.39 24.67
C SER A 33 -11.80 7.85 23.31
N VAL A 34 -12.02 8.60 22.23
CA VAL A 34 -11.57 8.23 20.88
C VAL A 34 -10.05 8.29 20.79
N THR A 35 -9.42 9.36 21.31
CA THR A 35 -7.95 9.50 21.30
C THR A 35 -7.26 8.30 21.95
N GLU A 36 -7.73 7.87 23.12
CA GLU A 36 -7.15 6.73 23.83
C GLU A 36 -7.33 5.41 23.05
N ARG A 37 -8.47 5.23 22.35
CA ARG A 37 -8.70 4.05 21.50
C ARG A 37 -7.79 4.04 20.29
N VAL A 38 -7.67 5.16 19.58
CA VAL A 38 -6.76 5.29 18.42
C VAL A 38 -5.31 5.02 18.85
N ARG A 39 -4.86 5.61 19.96
CA ARG A 39 -3.52 5.33 20.52
C ARG A 39 -3.30 3.84 20.78
N ARG A 40 -4.27 3.15 21.38
CA ARG A 40 -4.19 1.70 21.61
C ARG A 40 -4.13 0.90 20.31
N LEU A 41 -4.90 1.29 19.29
CA LEU A 41 -4.89 0.64 17.99
C LEU A 41 -3.54 0.83 17.26
N GLU A 42 -2.89 1.98 17.43
CA GLU A 42 -1.53 2.23 16.95
C GLU A 42 -0.50 1.39 17.71
N GLU A 43 -0.56 1.36 19.05
CA GLU A 43 0.37 0.57 19.89
C GLU A 43 0.25 -0.94 19.65
N GLN A 44 -0.95 -1.41 19.31
CA GLN A 44 -1.20 -2.81 18.96
C GLN A 44 -0.81 -3.15 17.51
N GLY A 45 -0.38 -2.17 16.71
CA GLY A 45 -0.06 -2.35 15.30
C GLY A 45 -1.27 -2.61 14.41
N VAL A 46 -2.49 -2.36 14.89
CA VAL A 46 -3.71 -2.40 14.07
C VAL A 46 -3.70 -1.24 13.09
N ILE A 47 -3.35 -0.04 13.56
CA ILE A 47 -3.02 1.09 12.70
C ILE A 47 -1.52 1.06 12.46
N ILE A 48 -1.11 0.73 11.23
CA ILE A 48 0.30 0.58 10.86
C ILE A 48 0.92 1.95 10.50
N SER A 49 0.20 2.78 9.74
CA SER A 49 0.68 4.10 9.34
C SER A 49 -0.46 4.94 8.76
N TYR A 50 -0.27 6.26 8.77
CA TYR A 50 -1.08 7.21 8.00
C TYR A 50 -0.26 7.71 6.80
N ARG A 51 -0.82 7.65 5.59
CA ARG A 51 -0.13 8.05 4.36
C ARG A 51 -1.04 8.88 3.45
N THR A 52 -0.43 9.83 2.75
CA THR A 52 -1.08 10.59 1.69
C THR A 52 -0.99 9.81 0.37
N ILE A 53 -2.11 9.67 -0.33
CA ILE A 53 -2.13 9.16 -1.70
C ILE A 53 -1.89 10.33 -2.65
N VAL A 54 -0.85 10.23 -3.47
CA VAL A 54 -0.43 11.28 -4.41
C VAL A 54 -0.57 10.75 -5.83
N ASN A 55 -1.08 11.57 -6.75
CA ASN A 55 -1.15 11.23 -8.16
C ASN A 55 0.28 11.11 -8.74
N PRO A 56 0.73 9.91 -9.16
CA PRO A 56 2.10 9.73 -9.68
C PRO A 56 2.37 10.55 -10.93
N LYS A 57 1.35 10.85 -11.73
CA LYS A 57 1.49 11.64 -12.98
C LYS A 57 1.96 13.06 -12.71
N GLU A 58 1.54 13.67 -11.60
CA GLU A 58 2.00 15.01 -11.18
C GLU A 58 3.47 15.01 -10.73
N LEU A 59 4.01 13.84 -10.43
CA LEU A 59 5.42 13.62 -10.10
C LEU A 59 6.23 13.10 -11.30
N LYS A 60 5.71 13.26 -12.52
CA LYS A 60 6.31 12.77 -13.78
C LYS A 60 6.48 11.25 -13.83
N LYS A 61 5.79 10.49 -12.99
CA LYS A 61 5.80 9.03 -13.02
C LYS A 61 4.57 8.51 -13.77
N HIS A 62 4.77 8.18 -15.04
CA HIS A 62 3.67 7.89 -15.95
C HIS A 62 3.40 6.41 -16.17
N ILE A 63 4.33 5.53 -15.80
CA ILE A 63 4.22 4.09 -16.03
C ILE A 63 4.11 3.37 -14.68
N THR A 64 3.11 2.52 -14.55
CA THR A 64 3.02 1.54 -13.46
C THR A 64 3.11 0.16 -14.06
N ALA A 65 3.97 -0.69 -13.50
CA ALA A 65 4.10 -2.08 -13.94
C ALA A 65 4.26 -3.01 -12.75
N PHE A 66 3.83 -4.25 -12.94
CA PHE A 66 4.14 -5.36 -12.06
C PHE A 66 5.21 -6.22 -12.71
N VAL A 67 6.20 -6.64 -11.92
CA VAL A 67 7.31 -7.48 -12.36
C VAL A 67 7.30 -8.75 -11.51
N LEU A 68 6.98 -9.87 -12.15
CA LEU A 68 7.05 -11.20 -11.57
C LEU A 68 8.49 -11.72 -11.70
N MET A 69 9.04 -12.20 -10.59
CA MET A 69 10.42 -12.64 -10.51
C MET A 69 10.52 -13.99 -9.81
N GLU A 70 11.31 -14.87 -10.40
CA GLU A 70 11.88 -16.05 -9.73
C GLU A 70 13.41 -15.84 -9.64
N PRO A 71 13.89 -15.20 -8.56
CA PRO A 71 15.31 -14.88 -8.43
C PRO A 71 16.15 -16.12 -8.14
N ARG A 72 17.35 -16.18 -8.74
CA ARG A 72 18.39 -17.16 -8.37
C ARG A 72 18.81 -17.04 -6.91
N ASP A 73 18.80 -15.82 -6.38
CA ASP A 73 19.06 -15.49 -4.97
C ASP A 73 17.99 -14.53 -4.45
N CYS A 74 17.08 -15.06 -3.63
CA CYS A 74 15.97 -14.30 -3.06
C CYS A 74 16.44 -13.16 -2.14
N ASN A 75 17.55 -13.35 -1.40
CA ASN A 75 18.02 -12.33 -0.44
C ASN A 75 18.60 -11.13 -1.18
N LYS A 76 19.37 -11.37 -2.25
CA LYS A 76 19.91 -10.29 -3.09
C LYS A 76 18.79 -9.50 -3.79
N TYR A 77 17.82 -10.20 -4.37
CA TYR A 77 16.69 -9.51 -5.02
C TYR A 77 15.84 -8.71 -4.02
N LYS A 78 15.58 -9.27 -2.83
CA LYS A 78 14.87 -8.55 -1.77
C LYS A 78 15.59 -7.25 -1.39
N LYS A 79 16.91 -7.29 -1.23
CA LYS A 79 17.70 -6.10 -0.90
C LYS A 79 17.64 -5.06 -2.03
N PHE A 80 17.85 -5.49 -3.27
CA PHE A 80 17.71 -4.64 -4.46
C PHE A 80 16.34 -3.95 -4.50
N ALA A 81 15.25 -4.70 -4.32
CA ALA A 81 13.91 -4.15 -4.36
C ALA A 81 13.63 -3.15 -3.22
N MET A 82 14.22 -3.34 -2.04
CA MET A 82 14.08 -2.39 -0.92
C MET A 82 14.84 -1.07 -1.15
N GLU A 83 15.92 -1.09 -1.92
CA GLU A 83 16.79 0.07 -2.14
C GLU A 83 16.44 0.85 -3.42
N HIS A 84 15.75 0.24 -4.38
CA HIS A 84 15.44 0.84 -5.68
C HIS A 84 14.28 1.86 -5.61
N SER A 85 14.52 3.09 -6.06
CA SER A 85 13.58 4.23 -5.92
C SER A 85 12.24 4.08 -6.65
N ASP A 86 12.22 3.29 -7.72
CA ASP A 86 10.99 3.03 -8.49
C ASP A 86 10.14 1.88 -7.94
N VAL A 87 10.67 1.09 -7.01
CA VAL A 87 9.90 0.02 -6.36
C VAL A 87 9.01 0.64 -5.28
N VAL A 88 7.70 0.50 -5.43
CA VAL A 88 6.71 1.03 -4.48
C VAL A 88 6.07 -0.06 -3.63
N GLU A 89 6.05 -1.31 -4.12
CA GLU A 89 5.61 -2.48 -3.37
C GLU A 89 6.40 -3.71 -3.83
N CYS A 90 6.70 -4.64 -2.92
CA CYS A 90 7.36 -5.90 -3.25
C CYS A 90 6.85 -7.01 -2.33
N HIS A 91 6.24 -8.03 -2.93
CA HIS A 91 5.53 -9.08 -2.21
C HIS A 91 6.19 -10.42 -2.48
N ARG A 92 6.49 -11.19 -1.41
CA ARG A 92 6.81 -12.62 -1.54
C ARG A 92 5.50 -13.37 -1.78
N ILE A 93 5.41 -14.10 -2.87
CA ILE A 93 4.22 -14.85 -3.27
C ILE A 93 4.52 -16.35 -3.39
N ALA A 94 3.47 -17.17 -3.36
CA ALA A 94 3.54 -18.60 -3.64
C ALA A 94 3.10 -18.87 -5.09
N GLY A 95 3.76 -19.83 -5.76
CA GLY A 95 3.45 -20.21 -7.14
C GLY A 95 4.70 -20.36 -7.98
N MET A 96 4.55 -20.16 -9.30
CA MET A 96 5.66 -20.24 -10.28
C MET A 96 6.74 -19.17 -10.05
N TYR A 97 6.35 -18.02 -9.51
CA TYR A 97 7.24 -16.93 -9.19
C TYR A 97 7.26 -16.71 -7.68
N SER A 98 8.41 -16.30 -7.20
CA SER A 98 8.65 -16.05 -5.78
C SER A 98 8.33 -14.63 -5.37
N TYR A 99 8.41 -13.66 -6.28
CA TYR A 99 8.16 -12.25 -6.01
C TYR A 99 7.24 -11.59 -7.04
N LEU A 100 6.41 -10.67 -6.55
CA LEU A 100 5.63 -9.72 -7.33
C LEU A 100 5.99 -8.30 -6.88
N THR A 101 6.64 -7.55 -7.76
CA THR A 101 7.12 -6.20 -7.47
C THR A 101 6.34 -5.18 -8.27
N LYS A 102 5.77 -4.16 -7.63
CA LYS A 102 5.14 -3.03 -8.29
C LYS A 102 6.16 -1.91 -8.42
N VAL A 103 6.36 -1.45 -9.65
CA VAL A 103 7.21 -0.31 -9.97
C VAL A 103 6.41 0.83 -10.58
N VAL A 104 6.84 2.06 -10.28
CA VAL A 104 6.25 3.29 -10.81
C VAL A 104 7.38 4.16 -11.35
N THR A 105 7.50 4.22 -12.68
CA THR A 105 8.62 4.83 -13.41
C THR A 105 8.18 6.03 -14.24
N GLU A 106 9.13 6.85 -14.66
CA GLU A 106 8.88 8.05 -15.46
C GLU A 106 8.39 7.75 -16.88
N SER A 107 8.95 6.71 -17.52
CA SER A 107 8.69 6.38 -18.91
C SER A 107 8.90 4.88 -19.17
N VAL A 108 8.60 4.46 -20.40
CA VAL A 108 8.89 3.09 -20.87
C VAL A 108 10.40 2.82 -20.87
N HIS A 109 11.23 3.83 -21.13
CA HIS A 109 12.69 3.68 -21.10
C HIS A 109 13.20 3.38 -19.69
N THR A 110 12.73 4.12 -18.68
CA THR A 110 13.14 3.87 -17.29
C THR A 110 12.56 2.56 -16.75
N LEU A 111 11.44 2.08 -17.30
CA LEU A 111 10.97 0.72 -17.05
C LEU A 111 11.91 -0.33 -17.68
N GLU A 112 12.37 -0.12 -18.92
CA GLU A 112 13.34 -1.00 -19.56
C GLU A 112 14.65 -1.06 -18.77
N ASP A 113 15.14 0.08 -18.28
CA ASP A 113 16.33 0.15 -17.40
C ASP A 113 16.13 -0.72 -16.15
N TYR A 114 14.98 -0.62 -15.48
CA TYR A 114 14.63 -1.48 -14.34
C TYR A 114 14.59 -2.98 -14.71
N ILE A 115 14.00 -3.32 -15.86
CA ILE A 115 13.93 -4.71 -16.36
C ILE A 115 15.34 -5.25 -16.60
N ASN A 116 16.22 -4.45 -17.18
CA ASN A 116 17.61 -4.84 -17.44
C ASN A 116 18.39 -5.08 -16.13
N LEU A 117 18.19 -4.25 -15.11
CA LEU A 117 18.75 -4.48 -13.77
C LEU A 117 18.24 -5.80 -13.16
N CYS A 118 16.97 -6.15 -13.38
CA CYS A 118 16.40 -7.39 -12.87
C CYS A 118 17.09 -8.66 -13.43
N LEU A 119 17.69 -8.59 -14.62
CA LEU A 119 18.36 -9.74 -15.27
C LEU A 119 19.54 -10.28 -14.45
N GLU A 120 20.14 -9.46 -13.58
CA GLU A 120 21.16 -9.91 -12.62
C GLU A 120 20.61 -10.94 -11.63
N TYR A 121 19.32 -10.85 -11.28
CA TYR A 121 18.68 -11.70 -10.28
C TYR A 121 17.90 -12.85 -10.88
N GLY A 122 17.32 -12.67 -12.07
CA GLY A 122 16.51 -13.69 -12.74
C GLY A 122 15.83 -13.13 -13.98
N LYS A 123 15.02 -13.95 -14.66
CA LYS A 123 14.27 -13.48 -15.83
C LYS A 123 12.94 -12.83 -15.37
N PRO A 124 12.72 -11.53 -15.59
CA PRO A 124 11.47 -10.88 -15.24
C PRO A 124 10.35 -11.24 -16.20
N THR A 125 9.12 -11.24 -15.69
CA THR A 125 7.90 -11.18 -16.49
C THR A 125 7.15 -9.91 -16.14
N THR A 126 7.06 -8.97 -17.08
CA THR A 126 6.53 -7.62 -16.85
C THR A 126 5.10 -7.49 -17.34
N LEU A 127 4.24 -6.89 -16.51
CA LEU A 127 2.83 -6.61 -16.77
C LEU A 127 2.60 -5.11 -16.61
N ILE A 128 2.34 -4.39 -17.69
CA ILE A 128 2.08 -2.94 -17.65
C ILE A 128 0.61 -2.71 -17.25
N VAL A 129 0.38 -1.82 -16.29
CA VAL A 129 -0.97 -1.42 -15.87
C VAL A 129 -1.55 -0.45 -16.90
N LEU A 130 -2.64 -0.85 -17.55
CA LEU A 130 -3.38 0.01 -18.49
C LEU A 130 -4.36 0.94 -17.76
N SER A 131 -5.01 0.43 -16.73
CA SER A 131 -5.97 1.16 -15.88
C SER A 131 -6.16 0.44 -14.55
N SER A 132 -6.41 1.22 -13.49
CA SER A 132 -6.75 0.71 -12.16
C SER A 132 -8.18 1.13 -11.80
N PRO A 133 -9.22 0.35 -12.13
CA PRO A 133 -10.61 0.71 -11.79
C PRO A 133 -10.86 0.72 -10.27
N VAL A 134 -10.00 0.07 -9.49
CA VAL A 134 -10.02 0.05 -8.02
C VAL A 134 -8.59 0.17 -7.53
N GLU A 135 -8.30 1.17 -6.69
CA GLU A 135 -6.95 1.39 -6.12
C GLU A 135 -6.94 1.30 -4.59
N HIS A 136 -7.79 2.10 -3.93
CA HIS A 136 -7.75 2.28 -2.47
C HIS A 136 -9.13 2.04 -1.83
N LYS A 137 -9.77 0.92 -2.16
CA LYS A 137 -11.07 0.57 -1.56
C LYS A 137 -10.88 0.26 -0.07
N SER A 138 -11.75 0.82 0.77
CA SER A 138 -11.82 0.49 2.20
C SER A 138 -12.01 -1.01 2.43
N LEU A 139 -11.39 -1.53 3.48
CA LEU A 139 -11.57 -2.90 3.94
C LEU A 139 -12.88 -3.07 4.70
N PHE A 140 -13.45 -1.97 5.22
CA PHE A 140 -14.73 -1.98 5.92
C PHE A 140 -15.89 -1.92 4.92
N THR A 141 -16.89 -2.77 5.13
CA THR A 141 -18.07 -2.85 4.25
C THR A 141 -19.26 -2.11 4.85
N GLU A 142 -20.21 -1.68 4.00
CA GLU A 142 -21.39 -0.90 4.44
C GLU A 142 -22.26 -1.64 5.48
N SER A 143 -22.21 -2.98 5.52
CA SER A 143 -22.92 -3.78 6.53
C SER A 143 -22.41 -3.60 7.97
N GLU A 144 -21.21 -3.03 8.16
CA GLU A 144 -20.62 -2.77 9.48
C GLU A 144 -20.83 -1.31 9.93
N LYS A 145 -21.46 -0.48 9.08
CA LYS A 145 -21.76 0.94 9.37
C LYS A 145 -23.09 1.14 10.13
N SER A 146 -23.94 0.12 10.23
CA SER A 146 -25.17 0.13 11.05
C SER A 146 -24.88 -0.27 12.50
#